data_AF-A0A1L9NZN8-F1
#
_entry.id   AF-A0A1L9NZN8-F1
#
_cell.length_a   1.000
_cell.length_b   1.000
_cell.length_c   1.000
_cell.angle_alpha   90.00
_cell.angle_beta   90.00
_cell.angle_gamma   90.00
#
_symmetry.space_group_name_H-M   'P 1'
#
loop_
_entity.id
_entity.type
_entity.pdbx_description
1 polymer ?
#
loop_
_entity_poly.entity_id
_entity_poly.type
_entity_poly.pdbx_seq_one_letter_code
_entity_poly.pdbx_strand_id
1 'polypeptide(L)'
;MNVINLTNGVIDGIVIDPSAIRSFKLNEPAKYVTTWFPGSGSAFVLLMNNDTYNGLSEEKRAWIDAVASDELSRGGGATYDKVAGAGLKLA
;
A
#
# COMPACT_ATOMS: atom_id res chain seq x y z
N MET A 1 -9.31 2.59 10.48
CA MET A 1 -8.74 2.36 11.84
C MET A 1 -7.96 3.61 12.19
N ASN A 2 -8.12 4.22 13.37
CA ASN A 2 -7.42 5.47 13.66
C ASN A 2 -5.98 5.19 14.14
N VAL A 3 -5.01 6.02 13.75
CA VAL A 3 -3.63 5.92 14.25
C VAL A 3 -3.54 6.66 15.59
N ILE A 4 -3.69 5.88 16.68
CA ILE A 4 -3.75 6.39 18.06
C ILE A 4 -2.52 7.24 18.44
N ASN A 5 -1.33 6.87 17.94
CA ASN A 5 -0.08 7.55 18.28
C ASN A 5 -0.03 9.00 17.78
N LEU A 6 -0.69 9.28 16.65
CA LEU A 6 -0.79 10.64 16.12
C LEU A 6 -1.84 11.45 16.89
N THR A 7 -2.95 10.80 17.27
CA THR A 7 -4.02 11.45 18.05
C THR A 7 -3.60 11.81 19.47
N ASN A 8 -2.82 10.95 20.13
CA ASN A 8 -2.39 11.17 21.52
C ASN A 8 -1.04 11.92 21.65
N GLY A 9 -0.41 12.30 20.53
CA GLY A 9 0.84 13.05 20.51
C GLY A 9 2.10 12.24 20.83
N VAL A 10 2.06 10.91 20.78
CA VAL A 10 3.27 10.07 20.88
C VAL A 10 4.18 10.26 19.66
N ILE A 11 3.60 10.55 18.49
CA ILE A 11 4.33 10.96 17.29
C ILE A 11 3.79 12.29 16.78
N ASP A 12 4.67 13.13 16.23
CA ASP A 12 4.31 14.44 15.68
C ASP A 12 3.90 14.38 14.20
N GLY A 13 4.21 13.29 13.51
CA GLY A 13 3.96 13.15 12.08
C GLY A 13 4.19 11.74 11.56
N ILE A 14 3.74 11.52 10.32
CA ILE A 14 3.84 10.24 9.62
C ILE A 14 4.34 10.52 8.20
N VAL A 15 5.36 9.79 7.77
CA VAL A 15 5.79 9.74 6.36
C VAL A 15 5.16 8.49 5.74
N ILE A 16 4.18 8.69 4.87
CA ILE A 16 3.43 7.60 4.24
C ILE A 16 2.86 8.02 2.89
N ASP A 17 2.62 7.05 2.03
CA ASP A 17 1.89 7.26 0.78
C ASP A 17 0.46 7.79 1.04
N PRO A 18 -0.06 8.76 0.26
CA PRO A 18 -1.38 9.35 0.50
C PRO A 18 -2.56 8.36 0.45
N SER A 19 -2.39 7.16 -0.11
CA SER A 19 -3.44 6.13 -0.08
C SER A 19 -3.86 5.76 1.35
N ALA A 20 -2.96 5.96 2.31
CA ALA A 20 -3.17 5.68 3.73
C ALA A 20 -4.09 6.69 4.43
N ILE A 21 -4.27 7.90 3.88
CA ILE A 21 -5.03 8.99 4.52
C ILE A 21 -6.44 8.54 4.86
N ARG A 22 -7.13 7.92 3.90
CA ARG A 22 -8.49 7.39 4.12
C ARG A 22 -8.48 6.16 5.02
N SER A 23 -7.60 5.19 4.76
CA SER A 23 -7.54 3.91 5.46
C SER A 23 -7.35 4.08 6.97
N PHE A 24 -6.53 5.06 7.34
CA PHE A 24 -6.18 5.37 8.72
C PHE A 24 -6.86 6.61 9.29
N LYS A 25 -7.72 7.26 8.49
CA LYS A 25 -8.38 8.53 8.81
C LYS A 25 -7.40 9.61 9.29
N LEU A 26 -6.27 9.72 8.61
CA LEU A 26 -5.20 10.66 9.00
C LEU A 26 -5.65 12.11 8.91
N ASN A 27 -6.69 12.40 8.13
CA ASN A 27 -7.33 13.71 8.04
C ASN A 27 -8.10 14.12 9.31
N GLU A 28 -8.31 13.21 10.28
CA GLU A 28 -8.93 13.56 11.57
C GLU A 28 -7.90 14.19 12.55
N PRO A 29 -6.73 13.57 12.84
CA PRO A 29 -5.73 14.15 13.74
C PRO A 29 -4.68 15.05 13.06
N ALA A 30 -4.39 14.85 11.78
CA ALA A 30 -3.36 15.63 11.08
C ALA A 30 -3.92 16.97 10.58
N LYS A 31 -3.11 18.02 10.67
CA LYS A 31 -3.47 19.39 10.24
C LYS A 31 -2.79 19.86 8.96
N TYR A 32 -1.70 19.18 8.58
CA TYR A 32 -0.85 19.59 7.48
C TYR A 32 -0.45 18.37 6.65
N VAL A 33 -0.37 18.57 5.34
CA VAL A 33 0.20 17.60 4.41
C VAL A 33 1.35 18.28 3.67
N THR A 34 2.51 17.62 3.68
CA THR A 34 3.67 18.03 2.88
C THR A 34 3.84 17.02 1.75
N THR A 35 3.75 17.49 0.51
CA THR A 35 3.95 16.67 -0.70
C THR A 35 5.31 16.95 -1.32
N TRP A 36 5.72 16.11 -2.28
CA TRP A 36 7.01 16.23 -2.99
C TRP A 36 8.25 16.16 -2.07
N PHE A 37 8.11 15.50 -0.91
CA PHE A 37 9.25 15.22 -0.05
C PHE A 37 10.22 14.28 -0.78
N PRO A 38 11.53 14.58 -0.85
CA PRO A 38 12.52 13.77 -1.56
C PRO A 38 12.87 12.50 -0.77
N GLY A 39 11.90 11.59 -0.64
CA GLY A 39 12.05 10.29 0.00
C GLY A 39 12.23 9.16 -1.03
N SER A 40 12.60 7.98 -0.52
CA SER A 40 12.63 6.76 -1.32
C SER A 40 11.23 6.14 -1.41
N GLY A 41 10.91 5.52 -2.55
CA GLY A 41 9.73 4.68 -2.67
C GLY A 41 9.85 3.41 -1.82
N SER A 42 8.72 2.93 -1.29
CA SER A 42 8.65 1.61 -0.64
C SER A 42 8.19 0.56 -1.66
N ALA A 43 8.99 -0.48 -1.86
CA ALA A 43 8.60 -1.60 -2.71
C ALA A 43 7.65 -2.54 -1.95
N PHE A 44 6.60 -2.99 -2.64
CA PHE A 44 5.70 -4.04 -2.15
C PHE A 44 5.92 -5.30 -2.97
N VAL A 45 5.87 -6.45 -2.30
CA VAL A 45 5.98 -7.76 -2.94
C VAL A 45 4.79 -8.62 -2.52
N LEU A 46 4.21 -9.32 -3.50
CA LEU A 46 3.25 -10.39 -3.26
C LEU A 46 4.00 -11.71 -3.36
N LEU A 47 4.07 -12.45 -2.26
CA LEU A 47 4.88 -13.66 -2.15
C LEU A 47 4.00 -14.86 -1.80
N MET A 48 4.41 -16.03 -2.28
CA MET A 48 3.83 -17.32 -1.91
C MET A 48 4.90 -18.17 -1.22
N ASN A 49 4.50 -18.95 -0.21
CA ASN A 49 5.40 -19.90 0.43
C ASN A 49 5.84 -20.98 -0.57
N ASN A 50 7.14 -21.31 -0.60
CA ASN A 50 7.71 -22.26 -1.54
C ASN A 50 7.15 -23.68 -1.38
N ASP A 51 6.99 -24.19 -0.16
CA ASP A 51 6.48 -25.54 0.07
C ASP A 51 5.02 -25.66 -0.39
N THR A 52 4.22 -24.63 -0.12
CA THR A 52 2.84 -24.55 -0.62
C THR A 52 2.80 -24.54 -2.15
N TYR A 53 3.64 -23.73 -2.80
CA TYR A 53 3.69 -23.61 -4.26
C TYR A 53 4.18 -24.91 -4.92
N ASN A 54 5.22 -25.53 -4.35
CA ASN A 54 5.78 -26.81 -4.84
C ASN A 54 4.81 -27.97 -4.62
N GLY A 55 3.98 -27.92 -3.58
CA GLY A 55 2.92 -28.90 -3.31
C GLY A 55 1.69 -28.79 -4.21
N LEU A 56 1.59 -27.77 -5.07
CA LEU A 56 0.50 -27.65 -6.03
C LEU A 56 0.62 -28.68 -7.17
N SER A 57 -0.53 -29.10 -7.70
CA SER A 57 -0.58 -29.78 -9.00
C SER A 57 -0.03 -28.88 -10.11
N GLU A 58 0.46 -29.47 -11.19
CA GLU A 58 0.99 -28.74 -12.34
C GLU A 58 -0.03 -27.72 -12.89
N GLU A 59 -1.29 -28.12 -13.01
CA GLU A 59 -2.38 -27.24 -13.46
C GLU A 59 -2.55 -26.01 -12.56
N LYS A 60 -2.58 -26.20 -11.23
CA LYS A 60 -2.75 -25.09 -10.28
C LYS A 60 -1.54 -24.17 -10.24
N ARG A 61 -0.34 -24.75 -10.31
CA ARG A 61 0.90 -23.98 -10.40
C ARG A 61 0.91 -23.12 -11.66
N ALA A 62 0.51 -23.67 -12.81
CA ALA A 62 0.39 -22.93 -14.05
C ALA A 62 -0.59 -21.74 -13.96
N TRP A 63 -1.70 -21.87 -13.21
CA TRP A 63 -2.59 -20.73 -12.97
C TRP A 63 -1.95 -19.62 -12.16
N ILE A 64 -1.18 -19.96 -11.11
CA ILE A 64 -0.44 -18.99 -10.31
C ILE A 64 0.60 -18.28 -11.17
N ASP A 65 1.37 -19.03 -11.95
CA ASP A 65 2.43 -18.48 -12.81
C ASP A 65 1.84 -17.55 -13.88
N ALA A 66 0.68 -17.89 -14.44
CA ALA A 66 0.00 -17.06 -15.42
C ALA A 66 -0.42 -15.69 -14.87
N VAL A 67 -0.76 -15.60 -13.58
CA VAL A 67 -1.18 -14.34 -12.94
C VAL A 67 -0.04 -13.61 -12.23
N ALA A 68 1.05 -14.30 -11.87
CA ALA A 68 2.25 -13.73 -11.26
C ALA A 68 3.11 -12.97 -12.29
N SER A 69 2.52 -12.00 -12.96
CA SER A 69 3.11 -11.27 -14.08
C SER A 69 3.40 -9.79 -13.75
N ASP A 70 4.12 -9.13 -14.65
CA ASP A 70 4.32 -7.67 -14.61
C ASP A 70 3.00 -6.91 -14.62
N GLU A 71 1.96 -7.45 -15.27
CA GLU A 71 0.64 -6.82 -15.34
C GLU A 71 -0.01 -6.74 -13.96
N LEU A 72 0.10 -7.81 -13.16
CA LEU A 72 -0.39 -7.80 -11.78
C LEU A 72 0.32 -6.72 -10.95
N SER A 73 1.64 -6.62 -11.10
CA SER A 73 2.44 -5.60 -10.40
C SER A 73 2.05 -4.18 -10.82
N ARG A 74 1.89 -3.93 -12.12
CA ARG A 74 1.47 -2.63 -12.67
C ARG A 74 0.04 -2.27 -12.26
N GLY A 75 -0.88 -3.25 -12.24
CA GLY A 75 -2.26 -3.07 -11.79
C GLY A 75 -2.33 -2.68 -10.31
N GLY A 76 -1.50 -3.31 -9.47
CA GLY A 76 -1.32 -2.93 -8.07
C GLY A 76 -0.85 -1.48 -7.92
N GLY A 77 0.21 -1.09 -8.65
CA GLY A 77 0.72 0.27 -8.67
C GLY A 77 -0.31 1.31 -9.12
N ALA A 78 -0.99 1.07 -10.25
CA ALA A 78 -2.02 1.97 -10.77
C ALA A 78 -3.21 2.14 -9.79
N THR A 79 -3.56 1.07 -9.06
CA THR A 79 -4.58 1.15 -8.01
C THR A 79 -4.10 2.02 -6.85
N TYR A 80 -2.85 1.84 -6.42
CA TYR A 80 -2.23 2.68 -5.39
C TYR A 80 -2.25 4.16 -5.79
N ASP A 81 -1.80 4.50 -7.01
CA ASP A 81 -1.81 5.88 -7.52
C ASP A 81 -3.22 6.50 -7.50
N LYS A 82 -4.22 5.73 -7.94
CA LYS A 82 -5.62 6.17 -7.93
C LYS A 82 -6.12 6.46 -6.51
N VAL A 83 -5.83 5.57 -5.56
CA VAL A 83 -6.24 5.72 -4.16
C VAL A 83 -5.47 6.87 -3.49
N ALA A 84 -4.19 7.03 -3.80
CA ALA A 84 -3.37 8.15 -3.33
C ALA A 84 -3.93 9.49 -3.80
N GLY A 85 -4.29 9.60 -5.08
CA GLY A 85 -4.96 10.79 -5.61
C GLY A 85 -6.31 11.09 -4.92
N ALA A 86 -7.06 10.06 -4.54
CA ALA A 86 -8.29 10.23 -3.76
C ALA A 86 -8.04 10.58 -2.28
N GLY A 87 -6.94 10.09 -1.69
CA GLY A 87 -6.50 10.42 -0.35
C GLY A 87 -6.07 11.88 -0.23
N LEU A 88 -5.31 12.39 -1.20
CA LEU A 88 -4.92 13.81 -1.23
C LEU A 88 -6.11 14.75 -1.34
N LYS A 89 -7.19 14.37 -2.04
CA LYS A 89 -8.43 15.17 -2.12
C LYS A 89 -9.23 15.19 -0.81
N LEU A 90 -8.99 14.25 0.08
CA LEU A 90 -9.65 14.15 1.39
C LEU A 90 -8.90 14.95 2.47
N ALA A 91 -7.63 15.25 2.22
CA ALA A 91 -6.75 15.94 3.15
C ALA A 91 -6.87 17.46 3.07
#